data_AF-S6F279-F1
#
_entry.id   AF-S6F279-F1
#
_cell.length_a   1.000
_cell.length_b   1.000
_cell.length_c   1.000
_cell.angle_alpha   90.00
_cell.angle_beta   90.00
_cell.angle_gamma   90.00
#
_symmetry.space_group_name_H-M   'P 1'
#
loop_
_entity.id
_entity.type
_entity.pdbx_description
1 polymer ?
#
loop_
_entity_poly.entity_id
_entity_poly.type
_entity_poly.pdbx_seq_one_letter_code
_entity_poly.pdbx_strand_id
1 'polypeptide(L)' 'MENQITRKELCDKFGYSLTTISRDLRAMRANNEFKKYIQKTGHRTVRIDLEGYRKFLDFKEQQYKKAL' A
#
# COMPACT_ATOMS: atom_id res chain seq x y z
N MET A 1 -7.56 14.61 -4.47
CA MET A 1 -6.89 13.47 -3.81
C MET A 1 -7.43 13.37 -2.39
N GLU A 2 -8.58 12.71 -2.18
CA GLU A 2 -9.31 12.79 -0.90
C GLU A 2 -9.49 11.45 -0.18
N ASN A 3 -8.77 10.39 -0.56
CA ASN A 3 -8.92 9.07 0.08
C ASN A 3 -7.63 8.56 0.71
N GLN A 4 -7.05 9.39 1.58
CA GLN A 4 -5.84 9.06 2.33
C GLN A 4 -6.15 8.36 3.64
N ILE A 5 -5.61 7.15 3.81
CA ILE A 5 -5.84 6.33 4.99
C ILE A 5 -4.52 5.96 5.66
N THR A 6 -4.61 5.58 6.93
CA THR A 6 -3.50 5.10 7.74
C THR A 6 -3.29 3.60 7.55
N ARG A 7 -2.19 3.08 8.10
CA ARG A 7 -1.92 1.63 8.09
C ARG A 7 -2.97 0.84 8.86
N LYS A 8 -3.49 1.40 9.95
CA LYS A 8 -4.52 0.75 10.76
C LYS A 8 -5.81 0.62 9.96
N GLU A 9 -6.24 1.70 9.33
CA GLU A 9 -7.41 1.69 8.44
C GLU A 9 -7.24 0.73 7.25
N LEU A 10 -6.02 0.57 6.72
CA LEU A 10 -5.73 -0.47 5.74
C LEU A 10 -5.94 -1.90 6.30
N CYS A 11 -5.47 -2.16 7.52
CA CYS A 11 -5.67 -3.47 8.15
C CYS A 11 -7.17 -3.76 8.32
N ASP A 12 -7.91 -2.78 8.86
CA ASP A 12 -9.35 -2.91 9.13
C ASP A 12 -10.14 -3.10 7.83
N LYS A 13 -9.77 -2.38 6.76
CA LYS A 13 -10.48 -2.40 5.48
C LYS A 13 -10.21 -3.63 4.62
N PHE A 14 -8.99 -4.15 4.65
CA PHE A 14 -8.56 -5.26 3.78
C PHE A 14 -8.44 -6.59 4.54
N GLY A 15 -8.64 -6.60 5.86
CA GLY A 15 -8.55 -7.81 6.70
C GLY A 15 -7.12 -8.36 6.80
N TYR A 16 -6.11 -7.57 6.47
CA TYR A 16 -4.71 -8.00 6.52
C TYR A 16 -4.04 -7.61 7.84
N SER A 17 -3.10 -8.45 8.27
CA SER A 17 -2.26 -8.12 9.43
C SER A 17 -1.41 -6.87 9.18
N LEU A 18 -1.08 -6.15 10.26
CA LEU A 18 -0.17 -5.00 10.19
C LEU A 18 1.19 -5.36 9.58
N THR A 19 1.65 -6.60 9.80
CA THR A 19 2.87 -7.14 9.19
C THR A 19 2.75 -7.21 7.67
N THR A 20 1.64 -7.75 7.16
CA THR A 20 1.36 -7.84 5.72
C THR A 20 1.31 -6.44 5.11
N ILE A 21 0.53 -5.53 5.68
CA ILE A 21 0.45 -4.14 5.22
C ILE A 21 1.83 -3.49 5.23
N SER A 22 2.63 -3.67 6.29
CA SER A 22 3.97 -3.08 6.37
C SER A 22 4.92 -3.61 5.29
N ARG A 23 4.83 -4.90 4.94
CA ARG A 23 5.59 -5.50 3.83
C ARG A 23 5.14 -4.92 2.48
N ASP A 24 3.84 -4.82 2.25
CA ASP A 24 3.31 -4.24 1.01
C ASP A 24 3.73 -2.77 0.86
N LEU A 25 3.64 -1.96 1.91
CA LEU A 25 4.08 -0.56 1.87
C LEU A 25 5.59 -0.43 1.64
N ARG A 26 6.40 -1.37 2.13
CA ARG A 26 7.84 -1.41 1.82
C ARG A 26 8.06 -1.70 0.33
N ALA A 27 7.34 -2.66 -0.24
CA ALA A 27 7.41 -2.97 -1.67
C ALA A 27 6.93 -1.80 -2.54
N MET A 28 5.81 -1.15 -2.18
CA MET A 28 5.32 0.04 -2.85
C MET A 28 6.35 1.18 -2.85
N ARG A 29 7.06 1.40 -1.73
CA ARG A 29 8.12 2.43 -1.66
C ARG A 29 9.32 2.14 -2.55
N ALA A 30 9.62 0.87 -2.76
CA ALA A 30 10.72 0.44 -3.62
C ALA A 30 10.36 0.51 -5.12
N ASN A 31 9.08 0.57 -5.46
CA ASN A 31 8.60 0.68 -6.84
C ASN A 31 8.27 2.14 -7.19
N ASN A 32 8.91 2.69 -8.23
CA ASN A 32 8.71 4.08 -8.67
C ASN A 32 7.26 4.39 -9.08
N GLU A 33 6.52 3.40 -9.57
CA GLU A 33 5.12 3.55 -9.96
C GLU A 33 4.22 3.75 -8.74
N PHE A 34 4.51 3.05 -7.63
CA PHE A 34 3.65 3.03 -6.44
C PHE A 34 4.11 3.97 -5.32
N LYS A 35 5.38 4.39 -5.31
CA LYS A 35 5.94 5.28 -4.28
C LYS A 35 5.15 6.59 -4.14
N LYS A 36 4.62 7.12 -5.24
CA LYS A 36 3.82 8.36 -5.28
C LYS A 36 2.52 8.28 -4.45
N TYR A 37 2.01 7.08 -4.20
CA TYR A 37 0.80 6.85 -3.41
C TYR A 37 1.05 6.82 -1.89
N ILE A 38 2.31 6.97 -1.45
CA ILE A 38 2.69 6.95 -0.05
C ILE A 38 3.22 8.33 0.33
N GLN A 39 2.48 9.04 1.18
CA GLN A 39 2.85 10.36 1.66
C GLN A 39 3.28 10.31 3.14
N LYS A 40 4.43 10.90 3.43
CA LYS A 40 4.88 11.09 4.80
C LYS A 40 4.41 12.47 5.27
N THR A 41 3.45 12.50 6.19
CA THR A 41 2.84 13.73 6.71
C THR A 41 3.45 14.18 8.04
N GLY A 42 4.47 13.49 8.55
CA GLY A 42 5.18 13.86 9.78
C GLY A 42 6.28 12.87 10.16
N HIS A 43 6.83 12.98 11.38
CA HIS A 43 7.97 12.16 11.82
C HIS A 43 7.66 10.65 11.83
N ARG A 44 6.39 10.26 12.08
CA ARG A 44 5.95 8.86 12.15
C ARG A 44 4.67 8.55 11.35
N THR A 45 3.93 9.56 10.91
CA THR A 45 2.64 9.37 10.24
C THR A 45 2.83 9.18 8.73
N VAL A 46 2.28 8.07 8.23
CA VAL A 46 2.23 7.75 6.80
C VAL A 46 0.77 7.73 6.40
N ARG A 47 0.45 8.49 5.36
CA ARG A 47 -0.83 8.47 4.67
C ARG A 47 -0.66 7.70 3.37
N ILE A 48 -1.58 6.81 3.10
CA ILE A 48 -1.58 5.93 1.94
C ILE A 48 -2.81 6.28 1.11
N ASP A 49 -2.60 6.55 -0.17
CA ASP A 49 -3.69 6.67 -1.12
C ASP A 49 -4.35 5.30 -1.31
N LEU A 50 -5.64 5.22 -1.01
CA LEU A 50 -6.39 3.97 -1.05
C LEU A 50 -6.42 3.35 -2.45
N GLU A 51 -6.60 4.16 -3.50
CA GLU A 51 -6.63 3.66 -4.88
C GLU A 51 -5.25 3.16 -5.30
N GLY A 52 -4.21 3.87 -4.90
CA GLY A 52 -2.82 3.44 -5.07
C GLY A 52 -2.54 2.08 -4.44
N TYR A 53 -3.06 1.84 -3.23
CA TYR A 53 -2.92 0.54 -2.57
C TYR A 53 -3.70 -0.57 -3.30
N ARG A 54 -4.92 -0.30 -3.78
CA ARG A 54 -5.68 -1.26 -4.60
C ARG A 54 -4.93 -1.65 -5.88
N LYS A 55 -4.43 -0.66 -6.62
CA LYS A 55 -3.63 -0.90 -7.83
C LYS A 55 -2.38 -1.73 -7.55
N PHE A 56 -1.76 -1.54 -6.38
CA PHE A 56 -0.63 -2.35 -5.97
C PHE A 56 -1.01 -3.81 -5.70
N LEU A 57 -2.18 -4.07 -5.10
CA LEU A 57 -2.67 -5.44 -4.90
C LEU A 57 -2.90 -6.14 -6.25
N ASP A 58 -3.55 -5.46 -7.20
CA ASP A 58 -3.77 -6.00 -8.55
C ASP A 58 -2.45 -6.29 -9.26
N PHE A 59 -1.49 -5.37 -9.17
CA PHE A 59 -0.14 -5.57 -9.71
C PHE A 59 0.53 -6.81 -9.09
N LYS A 60 0.48 -6.95 -7.76
CA LYS A 60 1.06 -8.10 -7.04
C LYS A 60 0.43 -9.41 -7.47
N GLU A 61 -0.89 -9.46 -7.63
CA GLU A 61 -1.59 -10.65 -8.13
C GLU A 61 -1.17 -11.01 -9.56
N GLN A 62 -1.03 -10.01 -10.44
CA GLN A 62 -0.57 -10.24 -11.82
C GLN A 62 0.88 -10.75 -11.87
N GLN A 63 1.77 -10.21 -11.02
CA GLN A 63 3.16 -10.71 -10.95
C GLN A 63 3.19 -12.16 -10.46
N TYR A 64 2.37 -12.52 -9.46
CA TYR A 64 2.26 -13.89 -8.99
C TYR A 64 1.74 -14.83 -10.10
N LYS A 65 0.68 -14.45 -10.83
CA LYS A 65 0.14 -15.23 -11.94
C LYS A 65 1.14 -15.45 -13.08
N LYS A 66 2.03 -14.49 -13.34
CA LYS A 66 3.08 -14.60 -14.38
C LYS A 66 4.25 -15.50 -13.96
N ALA A 67 4.43 -15.70 -12.66
CA ALA A 67 5.48 -16.54 -12.10
C ALA A 67 5.03 -18.00 -11.87
N LEU A 68 3.74 -18.28 -12.10
CA LEU A 68 3.14 -19.62 -12.12
C LEU A 68 3.18 -20.19 -13.54
#